data_AF-A0A1Y4HQH1-F1
#
_entry.id   AF-A0A1Y4HQH1-F1
#
_cell.length_a   1.000
_cell.length_b   1.000
_cell.length_c   1.000
_cell.angle_alpha   90.00
_cell.angle_beta   90.00
_cell.angle_gamma   90.00
#
_symmetry.space_group_name_H-M   'P 1'
#
loop_
_entity.id
_entity.type
_entity.pdbx_description
1 polymer ?
#
loop_
_entity_poly.entity_id
_entity_poly.type
_entity_poly.pdbx_seq_one_letter_code
_entity_poly.pdbx_strand_id
1 'polypeptide(L)'
;MRLFFICVLWVIYPFVAFAQSSYSYRQACQDLDRLDNAMVDMIASFTRFPWNHQNTIVVFNQLKKQNKAYQAIQTMRYDSKMLRGWGDYQITAFFNRVDKMQAVVDVYEELLRTIAGYNSAGIEGPEMEILLEPLLLDSGWYKKKLDVACEHAYFVEYGFGDFKMMFIKSILPANDYRNMKYNNIEVTFTYEGYAGGGSWYVGGNKYRMIQFKDDENTQYYRVVKAKSEKK
;
A
#
# COMPACT_ATOMS: atom_id res chain seq x y z
N MET A 1 -26.97 -11.02 -7.97
CA MET A 1 -25.52 -11.26 -8.01
C MET A 1 -24.99 -10.64 -9.32
N ARG A 2 -24.53 -9.39 -9.28
CA ARG A 2 -23.94 -8.72 -10.47
C ARG A 2 -22.44 -8.85 -10.38
N LEU A 3 -21.83 -9.63 -11.27
CA LEU A 3 -20.39 -9.64 -11.48
C LEU A 3 -19.95 -8.23 -11.88
N PHE A 4 -19.21 -7.54 -11.02
CA PHE A 4 -18.45 -6.36 -11.41
C PHE A 4 -17.21 -6.83 -12.18
N PHE A 5 -17.36 -6.98 -13.49
CA PHE A 5 -16.23 -7.08 -14.41
C PHE A 5 -15.52 -5.72 -14.43
N ILE A 6 -14.41 -5.60 -13.70
CA ILE A 6 -13.46 -4.50 -13.90
C ILE A 6 -12.91 -4.68 -15.33
N CYS A 7 -13.31 -3.80 -16.26
CA CYS A 7 -12.87 -3.83 -17.66
C CYS A 7 -11.35 -3.72 -17.77
N VAL A 8 -10.70 -4.83 -18.14
CA VAL A 8 -9.24 -5.03 -18.22
C VAL A 8 -8.57 -4.31 -19.42
N LEU A 9 -9.26 -3.44 -20.16
CA LEU A 9 -8.78 -2.97 -21.48
C LEU A 9 -7.91 -1.69 -21.50
N TRP A 10 -7.66 -1.01 -20.39
CA TRP A 10 -7.17 0.38 -20.42
C TRP A 10 -5.68 0.60 -20.12
N VAL A 11 -4.91 -0.45 -19.83
CA VAL A 11 -3.56 -0.29 -19.24
C VAL A 11 -2.45 0.03 -20.25
N ILE A 12 -2.69 -0.13 -21.56
CA ILE A 12 -1.65 0.07 -22.60
C ILE A 12 -1.70 1.49 -23.21
N TYR A 13 -2.80 2.22 -23.05
CA TYR A 13 -3.02 3.48 -23.76
C TYR A 13 -2.21 4.71 -23.28
N PRO A 14 -1.86 4.91 -21.99
CA PRO A 14 -1.23 6.17 -21.58
C PRO A 14 0.19 6.33 -22.15
N PHE A 15 0.97 5.25 -22.24
CA PHE A 15 2.39 5.30 -22.59
C PHE A 15 2.68 5.85 -23.99
N VAL A 16 1.85 5.52 -24.98
CA VAL A 16 2.06 5.96 -26.37
C VAL A 16 1.57 7.40 -26.56
N ALA A 17 0.63 7.85 -25.74
CA ALA A 17 0.06 9.19 -25.82
C ALA A 17 1.03 10.25 -25.25
N PHE A 18 1.62 10.00 -24.07
CA PHE A 18 2.52 10.96 -23.41
C PHE A 18 3.80 11.30 -24.19
N ALA A 19 4.25 10.43 -25.09
CA ALA A 19 5.50 10.59 -25.84
C ALA A 19 5.37 11.38 -27.17
N GLN A 20 4.19 11.93 -27.48
CA GLN A 20 3.96 12.64 -28.75
C GLN A 20 4.38 14.12 -28.66
N SER A 21 5.02 14.63 -29.73
CA SER A 21 5.53 16.02 -29.80
C SER A 21 4.46 17.11 -29.78
N SER A 22 3.19 16.75 -29.94
CA SER A 22 2.01 17.65 -29.89
C SER A 22 1.13 17.40 -28.67
N TYR A 23 1.62 16.66 -27.67
CA TYR A 23 0.84 16.28 -26.50
C TYR A 23 0.58 17.49 -25.58
N SER A 24 -0.65 17.97 -25.58
CA SER A 24 -1.02 19.17 -24.83
C SER A 24 -1.15 18.90 -23.34
N TYR A 25 -0.89 19.93 -22.52
CA TYR A 25 -1.13 19.89 -21.07
C TYR A 25 -2.53 19.40 -20.70
N ARG A 26 -3.55 19.78 -21.48
CA ARG A 26 -4.93 19.35 -21.27
C ARG A 26 -5.10 17.85 -21.49
N GLN A 27 -4.51 17.30 -22.55
CA GLN A 27 -4.56 15.85 -22.80
C GLN A 27 -3.83 15.08 -21.69
N ALA A 28 -2.68 15.58 -21.25
CA ALA A 28 -1.95 15.01 -20.11
C ALA A 28 -2.80 14.94 -18.84
N CYS A 29 -3.47 16.04 -18.51
CA CYS A 29 -4.35 16.08 -17.34
C CYS A 29 -5.52 15.11 -17.49
N GLN A 30 -6.12 14.98 -18.69
CA GLN A 30 -7.22 14.04 -18.93
C GLN A 30 -6.78 12.58 -18.81
N ASP A 31 -5.59 12.24 -19.29
CA ASP A 31 -5.08 10.88 -19.14
C ASP A 31 -4.66 10.58 -17.70
N LEU A 32 -4.13 11.57 -16.98
CA LEU A 32 -3.89 11.47 -15.54
C LEU A 32 -5.20 11.33 -14.75
N ASP A 33 -6.26 12.06 -15.09
CA ASP A 33 -7.58 11.91 -14.47
C ASP A 33 -8.11 10.47 -14.61
N ARG A 34 -7.92 9.85 -15.78
CA ARG A 34 -8.31 8.46 -16.01
C ARG A 34 -7.51 7.49 -15.16
N LEU A 35 -6.20 7.72 -15.03
CA LEU A 35 -5.30 6.93 -14.20
C LEU A 35 -5.70 7.01 -12.72
N ASP A 36 -5.92 8.23 -12.24
CA ASP A 36 -6.36 8.54 -10.88
C ASP A 36 -7.72 7.91 -10.56
N ASN A 37 -8.70 8.03 -11.46
CA ASN A 37 -10.02 7.43 -11.26
C ASN A 37 -9.95 5.90 -11.19
N ALA A 38 -9.19 5.27 -12.09
CA ALA A 38 -8.98 3.83 -12.04
C ALA A 38 -8.32 3.40 -10.72
N MET A 39 -7.32 4.16 -10.26
CA MET A 39 -6.66 4.00 -8.95
C MET A 39 -7.68 4.00 -7.80
N VAL A 40 -8.52 5.04 -7.75
CA VAL A 40 -9.55 5.19 -6.73
C VAL A 40 -10.54 4.02 -6.77
N ASP A 41 -10.97 3.57 -7.94
CA ASP A 41 -11.88 2.43 -8.08
C ASP A 41 -11.28 1.12 -7.53
N MET A 42 -9.99 0.88 -7.77
CA MET A 42 -9.30 -0.30 -7.23
C MET A 42 -9.19 -0.25 -5.70
N ILE A 43 -8.80 0.91 -5.16
CA ILE A 43 -8.73 1.12 -3.71
C ILE A 43 -10.11 0.94 -3.08
N ALA A 44 -11.14 1.56 -3.66
CA ALA A 44 -12.51 1.43 -3.20
C ALA A 44 -13.00 -0.03 -3.25
N SER A 45 -12.64 -0.78 -4.30
CA SER A 45 -12.98 -2.20 -4.42
C SER A 45 -12.41 -3.02 -3.28
N PHE A 46 -11.10 -2.91 -3.00
CA PHE A 46 -10.50 -3.62 -1.86
C PHE A 46 -11.11 -3.15 -0.54
N THR A 47 -11.24 -1.84 -0.35
CA THR A 47 -11.67 -1.29 0.94
C THR A 47 -13.11 -1.67 1.28
N ARG A 48 -13.97 -1.88 0.28
CA ARG A 48 -15.37 -2.30 0.46
C ARG A 48 -15.59 -3.81 0.45
N PHE A 49 -14.72 -4.57 -0.23
CA PHE A 49 -14.84 -6.02 -0.38
C PHE A 49 -13.52 -6.74 -0.02
N PRO A 50 -12.92 -6.46 1.15
CA PRO A 50 -11.60 -6.99 1.49
C PRO A 50 -11.63 -8.50 1.77
N TRP A 51 -12.80 -9.04 2.16
CA TRP A 51 -12.97 -10.46 2.46
C TRP A 51 -12.90 -11.37 1.24
N ASN A 52 -12.99 -10.83 0.02
CA ASN A 52 -12.93 -11.63 -1.20
C ASN A 52 -11.48 -11.73 -1.68
N HIS A 53 -10.85 -12.89 -1.48
CA HIS A 53 -9.45 -13.12 -1.80
C HIS A 53 -9.16 -12.84 -3.28
N GLN A 54 -9.95 -13.44 -4.18
CA GLN A 54 -9.76 -13.28 -5.62
C GLN A 54 -9.88 -11.81 -6.08
N ASN A 55 -10.81 -11.04 -5.50
CA ASN A 55 -10.92 -9.61 -5.75
C ASN A 55 -9.64 -8.88 -5.32
N THR A 56 -9.11 -9.20 -4.13
CA THR A 56 -7.86 -8.62 -3.63
C THR A 56 -6.68 -8.93 -4.54
N ILE A 57 -6.58 -10.15 -5.08
CA ILE A 57 -5.54 -10.51 -6.06
C ILE A 57 -5.69 -9.71 -7.36
N VAL A 58 -6.90 -9.51 -7.86
CA VAL A 58 -7.15 -8.68 -9.05
C VAL A 58 -6.75 -7.23 -8.78
N VAL A 59 -7.18 -6.66 -7.65
CA VAL A 59 -6.85 -5.29 -7.24
C VAL A 59 -5.33 -5.11 -7.14
N PHE A 60 -4.62 -6.00 -6.43
CA PHE A 60 -3.16 -5.96 -6.31
C PHE A 60 -2.46 -5.93 -7.68
N ASN A 61 -2.85 -6.84 -8.58
CA ASN A 61 -2.24 -6.94 -9.90
C ASN A 61 -2.49 -5.67 -10.75
N GLN A 62 -3.63 -5.02 -10.59
CA GLN A 62 -3.94 -3.78 -11.31
C GLN A 62 -3.22 -2.57 -10.68
N LEU A 63 -3.18 -2.47 -9.35
CA LEU A 63 -2.39 -1.44 -8.65
C LEU A 63 -0.91 -1.51 -9.05
N LYS A 64 -0.33 -2.70 -9.12
CA LYS A 64 1.06 -2.90 -9.59
C LYS A 64 1.29 -2.39 -11.01
N LYS A 65 0.31 -2.50 -11.91
CA LYS A 65 0.42 -1.94 -13.26
C LYS A 65 0.31 -0.42 -13.26
N GLN A 66 -0.57 0.11 -12.42
CA GLN A 66 -0.82 1.53 -12.26
C GLN A 66 0.39 2.24 -11.64
N ASN A 67 1.03 1.61 -10.65
CA ASN A 67 2.27 2.08 -10.08
C ASN A 67 3.36 2.28 -11.14
N LYS A 68 3.55 1.28 -12.01
CA LYS A 68 4.49 1.38 -13.14
C LYS A 68 4.14 2.52 -14.09
N ALA A 69 2.86 2.82 -14.29
CA ALA A 69 2.43 3.96 -15.11
C ALA A 69 2.80 5.29 -14.46
N TYR A 70 2.53 5.47 -13.15
CA TYR A 70 2.97 6.67 -12.42
C TYR A 70 4.49 6.83 -12.44
N GLN A 71 5.24 5.77 -12.17
CA GLN A 71 6.72 5.77 -12.23
C GLN A 71 7.22 6.18 -13.61
N ALA A 72 6.60 5.68 -14.68
CA ALA A 72 6.97 6.07 -16.03
C ALA A 72 6.64 7.53 -16.34
N ILE A 73 5.51 8.05 -15.86
CA ILE A 73 5.19 9.47 -16.00
C ILE A 73 6.23 10.31 -15.25
N GLN A 74 6.63 9.92 -14.04
CA GLN A 74 7.65 10.65 -13.28
C GLN A 74 9.00 10.74 -13.99
N THR A 75 9.43 9.68 -14.68
CA THR A 75 10.70 9.74 -15.43
C THR A 75 10.64 10.73 -16.60
N MET A 76 9.44 11.03 -17.12
CA MET A 76 9.22 12.07 -18.13
C MET A 76 9.43 13.49 -17.61
N ARG A 77 9.57 13.70 -16.29
CA ARG A 77 9.94 15.01 -15.71
C ARG A 77 11.26 15.55 -16.29
N TYR A 78 12.10 14.67 -16.84
CA TYR A 78 13.36 15.02 -17.46
C TYR A 78 13.31 15.06 -19.00
N ASP A 79 12.16 14.78 -19.62
CA ASP A 79 12.00 14.81 -21.07
C ASP A 79 11.55 16.20 -21.57
N SER A 80 12.50 16.93 -22.13
CA SER A 80 12.28 18.25 -22.73
C SER A 80 11.28 18.29 -23.88
N LYS A 81 10.93 17.15 -24.52
CA LYS A 81 9.99 17.11 -25.65
C LYS A 81 8.53 17.15 -25.20
N MET A 82 8.17 16.46 -24.11
CA MET A 82 6.82 16.47 -23.55
C MET A 82 6.48 17.82 -22.90
N LEU A 83 7.49 18.44 -22.28
CA LEU A 83 7.32 19.67 -21.52
C LEU A 83 7.37 20.95 -22.38
N ARG A 84 7.70 20.81 -23.68
CA ARG A 84 7.77 21.94 -24.60
C ARG A 84 6.40 22.59 -24.74
N GLY A 85 6.33 23.87 -24.37
CA GLY A 85 5.09 24.67 -24.48
C GLY A 85 4.20 24.63 -23.24
N TRP A 86 4.60 23.92 -22.18
CA TRP A 86 3.94 23.99 -20.88
C TRP A 86 4.61 25.06 -20.02
N GLY A 87 3.83 25.83 -19.26
CA GLY A 87 4.38 26.80 -18.30
C GLY A 87 4.90 26.11 -17.03
N ASP A 88 5.83 26.74 -16.34
CA ASP A 88 6.46 26.19 -15.12
C ASP A 88 5.42 25.74 -14.07
N TYR A 89 4.39 26.56 -13.84
CA TYR A 89 3.30 26.21 -12.93
C TYR A 89 2.56 24.94 -13.35
N GLN A 90 2.30 24.76 -14.64
CA GLN A 90 1.61 23.57 -15.17
C GLN A 90 2.43 22.31 -14.94
N ILE A 91 3.75 22.40 -15.20
CA ILE A 91 4.70 21.31 -14.98
C ILE A 91 4.73 20.94 -13.50
N THR A 92 4.91 21.93 -12.61
CA THR A 92 4.94 21.70 -11.16
C THR A 92 3.62 21.11 -10.66
N ALA A 93 2.48 21.66 -11.04
CA ALA A 93 1.17 21.18 -10.60
C ALA A 93 0.91 19.73 -11.08
N PHE A 94 1.26 19.42 -12.32
CA PHE A 94 1.09 18.08 -12.88
C PHE A 94 1.91 17.04 -12.12
N PHE A 95 3.22 17.26 -11.98
CA PHE A 95 4.06 16.27 -11.32
C PHE A 95 3.83 16.20 -9.81
N ASN A 96 3.46 17.30 -9.14
CA ASN A 96 3.05 17.23 -7.73
C ASN A 96 1.82 16.34 -7.54
N ARG A 97 0.90 16.30 -8.51
CA ARG A 97 -0.25 15.39 -8.49
C ARG A 97 0.20 13.95 -8.71
N VAL A 98 1.05 13.70 -9.71
CA VAL A 98 1.64 12.38 -9.98
C VAL A 98 2.34 11.82 -8.74
N ASP A 99 3.20 12.63 -8.10
CA ASP A 99 3.99 12.22 -6.92
C ASP A 99 3.07 11.85 -5.74
N LYS A 100 1.99 12.61 -5.52
CA LYS A 100 1.01 12.31 -4.46
C LYS A 100 0.24 11.02 -4.72
N MET A 101 -0.23 10.82 -5.94
CA MET A 101 -1.02 9.65 -6.30
C MET A 101 -0.18 8.38 -6.30
N GLN A 102 1.08 8.47 -6.76
CA GLN A 102 2.02 7.37 -6.66
C GLN A 102 2.21 6.90 -5.21
N ALA A 103 2.42 7.82 -4.26
CA ALA A 103 2.58 7.45 -2.85
C ALA A 103 1.38 6.66 -2.30
N VAL A 104 0.16 6.99 -2.76
CA VAL A 104 -1.06 6.25 -2.40
C VAL A 104 -1.07 4.86 -3.06
N VAL A 105 -0.68 4.74 -4.33
CA VAL A 105 -0.58 3.41 -4.98
C VAL A 105 0.47 2.54 -4.31
N ASP A 106 1.65 3.10 -4.01
CA ASP A 106 2.77 2.39 -3.39
C ASP A 106 2.34 1.77 -2.06
N VAL A 107 1.68 2.55 -1.19
CA VAL A 107 1.27 2.05 0.13
C VAL A 107 0.20 0.95 0.03
N TYR A 108 -0.75 1.06 -0.90
CA TYR A 108 -1.76 0.01 -1.12
C TYR A 108 -1.16 -1.22 -1.80
N GLU A 109 -0.25 -1.06 -2.75
CA GLU A 109 0.49 -2.19 -3.34
C GLU A 109 1.25 -2.94 -2.24
N GLU A 110 1.93 -2.23 -1.34
CA GLU A 110 2.69 -2.82 -0.24
C GLU A 110 1.79 -3.50 0.82
N LEU A 111 0.62 -2.91 1.13
CA LEU A 111 -0.39 -3.53 1.98
C LEU A 111 -0.84 -4.88 1.42
N LEU A 112 -1.24 -4.90 0.15
CA LEU A 112 -1.81 -6.08 -0.49
C LEU A 112 -0.76 -7.11 -0.88
N ARG A 113 0.53 -6.74 -0.91
CA ARG A 113 1.65 -7.62 -1.24
C ARG A 113 1.65 -8.89 -0.38
N THR A 114 1.42 -8.76 0.93
CA THR A 114 1.36 -9.89 1.86
C THR A 114 0.16 -10.80 1.57
N ILE A 115 -1.01 -10.22 1.30
CA ILE A 115 -2.24 -10.98 1.00
C ILE A 115 -2.07 -11.74 -0.32
N ALA A 116 -1.40 -11.12 -1.30
CA ALA A 116 -1.07 -11.73 -2.58
C ALA A 116 0.09 -12.76 -2.53
N GLY A 117 0.59 -13.09 -1.34
CA GLY A 117 1.62 -14.11 -1.15
C GLY A 117 3.05 -13.68 -1.48
N TYR A 118 3.32 -12.38 -1.58
CA TYR A 118 4.65 -11.83 -1.83
C TYR A 118 5.31 -11.32 -0.55
N ASN A 119 6.64 -11.29 -0.55
CA ASN A 119 7.41 -10.70 0.55
C ASN A 119 7.20 -9.19 0.62
N SER A 120 6.58 -8.73 1.70
CA SER A 120 6.54 -7.32 2.09
C SER A 120 7.90 -6.86 2.64
N ALA A 121 8.20 -5.57 2.55
CA ALA A 121 9.26 -4.88 3.29
C ALA A 121 8.71 -4.20 4.57
N GLY A 122 7.40 -4.16 4.73
CA GLY A 122 6.68 -3.41 5.76
C GLY A 122 6.41 -1.97 5.33
N ILE A 123 5.26 -1.46 5.74
CA ILE A 123 4.77 -0.11 5.43
C ILE A 123 5.43 0.87 6.39
N GLU A 124 5.91 2.02 5.89
CA GLU A 124 6.47 3.04 6.76
C GLU A 124 5.40 3.63 7.68
N GLY A 125 5.78 3.99 8.90
CA GLY A 125 4.87 4.58 9.90
C GLY A 125 4.02 5.73 9.34
N PRO A 126 4.64 6.77 8.75
CA PRO A 126 3.90 7.89 8.17
C PRO A 126 2.98 7.48 7.00
N GLU A 127 3.38 6.53 6.15
CA GLU A 127 2.55 6.06 5.03
C GLU A 127 1.30 5.33 5.56
N MET A 128 1.48 4.47 6.57
CA MET A 128 0.37 3.80 7.24
C MET A 128 -0.56 4.81 7.91
N GLU A 129 -0.01 5.74 8.69
CA GLU A 129 -0.77 6.59 9.62
C GLU A 129 -1.41 7.81 8.93
N ILE A 130 -0.79 8.33 7.87
CA ILE A 130 -1.26 9.56 7.18
C ILE A 130 -2.01 9.22 5.89
N LEU A 131 -1.61 8.18 5.15
CA LEU A 131 -2.22 7.85 3.87
C LEU A 131 -3.26 6.74 3.99
N LEU A 132 -2.90 5.62 4.60
CA LEU A 132 -3.69 4.39 4.53
C LEU A 132 -4.78 4.34 5.62
N GLU A 133 -4.41 4.59 6.87
CA GLU A 133 -5.31 4.49 8.01
C GLU A 133 -6.53 5.42 7.90
N PRO A 134 -6.40 6.71 7.53
CA PRO A 134 -7.58 7.57 7.35
C PRO A 134 -8.57 7.01 6.33
N LEU A 135 -8.08 6.49 5.20
CA LEU A 135 -8.93 5.92 4.15
C LEU A 135 -9.66 4.64 4.60
N LEU A 136 -8.99 3.79 5.39
CA LEU A 136 -9.63 2.61 5.97
C LEU A 136 -10.71 3.02 6.98
N LEU A 137 -10.36 3.89 7.93
CA LEU A 137 -11.27 4.31 9.00
C LEU A 137 -12.51 5.04 8.45
N ASP A 138 -12.33 5.97 7.50
CA ASP A 138 -13.42 6.68 6.85
C ASP A 138 -14.33 5.74 6.04
N SER A 139 -13.79 4.60 5.61
CA SER A 139 -14.55 3.55 4.93
C SER A 139 -15.23 2.56 5.88
N GLY A 140 -15.18 2.80 7.19
CA GLY A 140 -15.86 1.99 8.21
C GLY A 140 -15.04 0.83 8.78
N TRP A 141 -13.72 0.80 8.53
CA TRP A 141 -12.84 -0.17 9.18
C TRP A 141 -12.62 0.20 10.65
N TYR A 142 -12.33 -0.80 11.49
CA TYR A 142 -11.86 -0.54 12.84
C TYR A 142 -10.35 -0.74 12.94
N LYS A 143 -9.75 -0.06 13.91
CA LYS A 143 -8.39 -0.27 14.38
C LYS A 143 -8.42 -0.61 15.87
N LYS A 144 -7.64 -1.62 16.27
CA LYS A 144 -7.52 -2.04 17.66
C LYS A 144 -6.06 -2.35 18.00
N LYS A 145 -5.49 -1.64 18.97
CA LYS A 145 -4.23 -2.06 19.59
C LYS A 145 -4.48 -3.29 20.45
N LEU A 146 -3.70 -4.35 20.25
CA LEU A 146 -3.81 -5.57 21.04
C LEU A 146 -3.03 -5.42 22.35
N ASP A 147 -3.61 -5.94 23.43
CA ASP A 147 -2.99 -5.97 24.74
C ASP A 147 -2.00 -7.13 24.84
N VAL A 148 -0.81 -6.91 24.26
CA VAL A 148 0.32 -7.83 24.25
C VAL A 148 1.56 -7.02 24.59
N ALA A 149 2.18 -7.33 25.73
CA ALA A 149 3.42 -6.68 26.13
C ALA A 149 4.58 -7.09 25.19
N CYS A 150 5.28 -6.09 24.66
CA CYS A 150 6.49 -6.25 23.86
C CYS A 150 7.30 -4.95 23.96
N GLU A 151 8.59 -5.03 24.28
CA GLU A 151 9.39 -3.87 24.68
C GLU A 151 9.56 -2.82 23.57
N HIS A 152 9.82 -3.28 22.34
CA HIS A 152 10.16 -2.42 21.21
C HIS A 152 9.07 -2.39 20.12
N ALA A 153 7.91 -2.98 20.38
CA ALA A 153 6.82 -3.05 19.41
C ALA A 153 5.45 -3.15 20.08
N TYR A 154 4.40 -2.91 19.32
CA TYR A 154 3.04 -3.29 19.70
C TYR A 154 2.31 -3.93 18.53
N PHE A 155 1.23 -4.65 18.82
CA PHE A 155 0.41 -5.31 17.82
C PHE A 155 -0.85 -4.50 17.56
N VAL A 156 -1.25 -4.41 16.29
CA VAL A 156 -2.46 -3.70 15.86
C VAL A 156 -3.26 -4.59 14.93
N GLU A 157 -4.56 -4.66 15.17
CA GLU A 157 -5.54 -5.29 14.30
C GLU A 157 -6.33 -4.22 13.55
N TYR A 158 -6.43 -4.38 12.23
CA TYR A 158 -7.40 -3.69 11.39
C TYR A 158 -8.44 -4.69 10.91
N GLY A 159 -9.70 -4.29 10.83
CA GLY A 159 -10.72 -5.20 10.29
C GLY A 159 -11.97 -4.50 9.74
N PHE A 160 -12.68 -5.25 8.91
CA PHE A 160 -13.92 -4.83 8.25
C PHE A 160 -14.81 -6.06 8.04
N GLY A 161 -15.96 -6.10 8.72
CA GLY A 161 -16.77 -7.32 8.78
C GLY A 161 -15.93 -8.50 9.31
N ASP A 162 -15.91 -9.60 8.54
CA ASP A 162 -15.14 -10.81 8.88
C ASP A 162 -13.66 -10.76 8.46
N PHE A 163 -13.27 -9.75 7.67
CA PHE A 163 -11.88 -9.57 7.24
C PHE A 163 -11.04 -8.95 8.36
N LYS A 164 -9.79 -9.43 8.51
CA LYS A 164 -8.85 -8.93 9.51
C LYS A 164 -7.42 -8.89 8.99
N MET A 165 -6.62 -7.96 9.51
CA MET A 165 -5.17 -7.90 9.31
C MET A 165 -4.50 -7.58 10.64
N MET A 166 -3.47 -8.34 10.99
CA MET A 166 -2.63 -8.10 12.15
C MET A 166 -1.26 -7.59 11.75
N PHE A 167 -0.84 -6.51 12.39
CA PHE A 167 0.47 -5.90 12.21
C PHE A 167 1.28 -5.90 13.50
N ILE A 168 2.58 -6.04 13.34
CA ILE A 168 3.57 -5.60 14.33
C ILE A 168 4.00 -4.19 13.95
N LYS A 169 3.96 -3.26 14.92
CA LYS A 169 4.44 -1.90 14.76
C LYS A 169 5.66 -1.67 15.64
N SER A 170 6.80 -1.40 15.01
CA SER A 170 8.02 -0.97 15.73
C SER A 170 7.86 0.43 16.28
N ILE A 171 8.26 0.63 17.54
CA ILE A 171 8.29 1.96 18.19
C ILE A 171 9.67 2.63 18.09
N LEU A 172 10.66 1.94 17.53
CA LEU A 172 11.97 2.54 17.31
C LEU A 172 11.91 3.55 16.14
N PRO A 173 12.82 4.54 16.10
CA PRO A 173 12.87 5.51 15.00
C PRO A 173 13.08 4.85 13.63
N ALA A 174 12.72 5.54 12.57
CA ALA A 174 12.97 5.07 11.21
C ALA A 174 14.46 4.80 10.97
N ASN A 175 14.77 3.87 10.07
CA ASN A 175 16.15 3.61 9.69
C ASN A 175 16.72 4.80 8.92
N ASP A 176 17.97 5.15 9.21
CA ASP A 176 18.71 6.18 8.48
C ASP A 176 19.92 5.51 7.83
N TYR A 177 19.68 4.95 6.65
CA TYR A 177 20.68 4.22 5.88
C TYR A 177 21.83 5.11 5.41
N ARG A 178 21.61 6.42 5.24
CA ARG A 178 22.66 7.37 4.83
C ARG A 178 23.69 7.56 5.95
N ASN A 179 23.23 7.49 7.19
CA ASN A 179 24.08 7.63 8.38
C ASN A 179 24.33 6.29 9.09
N MET A 180 24.09 5.15 8.42
CA MET A 180 24.31 3.80 8.95
C MET A 180 23.59 3.52 10.30
N LYS A 181 22.42 4.14 10.52
CA LYS A 181 21.60 3.90 11.72
C LYS A 181 20.50 2.90 11.40
N TYR A 182 20.61 1.72 12.00
CA TYR A 182 19.65 0.63 11.84
C TYR A 182 18.91 0.44 13.16
N ASN A 183 17.59 0.54 13.10
CA ASN A 183 16.67 0.41 14.22
C ASN A 183 15.76 -0.82 14.00
N ASN A 184 16.32 -1.86 13.40
CA ASN A 184 15.61 -3.10 13.13
C ASN A 184 15.41 -3.87 14.42
N ILE A 185 14.28 -4.56 14.52
CA ILE A 185 13.99 -5.49 15.59
C ILE A 185 13.59 -6.83 15.01
N GLU A 186 13.90 -7.90 15.73
CA GLU A 186 13.25 -9.19 15.53
C GLU A 186 12.19 -9.35 16.63
N VAL A 187 10.98 -9.71 16.24
CA VAL A 187 9.86 -9.93 17.15
C VAL A 187 9.42 -11.37 17.07
N THR A 188 9.58 -12.11 18.16
CA THR A 188 9.08 -13.47 18.32
C THR A 188 7.79 -13.46 19.12
N PHE A 189 6.76 -14.18 18.68
CA PHE A 189 5.45 -14.21 19.32
C PHE A 189 4.82 -15.60 19.27
N THR A 190 3.86 -15.83 20.16
CA THR A 190 3.05 -17.06 20.20
C THR A 190 1.58 -16.73 20.07
N TYR A 191 0.87 -17.56 19.32
CA TYR A 191 -0.59 -17.48 19.20
C TYR A 191 -1.30 -18.22 20.34
N GLU A 192 -2.58 -17.91 20.52
CA GLU A 192 -3.49 -18.62 21.42
C GLU A 192 -3.75 -20.05 20.92
N GLY A 193 -3.84 -21.00 21.84
CA GLY A 193 -4.12 -22.41 21.54
C GLY A 193 -2.89 -23.20 21.06
N TYR A 194 -3.12 -24.16 20.16
CA TYR A 194 -2.07 -25.02 19.57
C TYR A 194 -1.40 -24.41 18.33
N ALA A 195 -1.77 -23.20 17.95
CA ALA A 195 -1.16 -22.51 16.81
C ALA A 195 0.30 -22.15 17.15
N GLY A 196 1.24 -22.64 16.34
CA GLY A 196 2.66 -22.33 16.49
C GLY A 196 2.94 -20.83 16.40
N GLY A 197 3.94 -20.35 17.13
CA GLY A 197 4.39 -18.97 17.08
C GLY A 197 5.13 -18.60 15.78
N GLY A 198 5.59 -17.36 15.71
CA GLY A 198 6.39 -16.86 14.60
C GLY A 198 7.49 -15.91 15.05
N SER A 199 8.45 -15.65 14.15
CA SER A 199 9.44 -14.59 14.31
C SER A 199 9.46 -13.74 13.05
N TRP A 200 9.44 -12.41 13.21
CA TRP A 200 9.48 -11.47 12.10
C TRP A 200 10.50 -10.37 12.35
N TYR A 201 11.27 -10.05 11.32
CA TYR A 201 12.06 -8.83 11.27
C TYR A 201 11.17 -7.64 10.93
N VAL A 202 11.27 -6.58 11.72
CA VAL A 202 10.50 -5.34 11.55
C VAL A 202 11.46 -4.16 11.53
N GLY A 203 11.38 -3.36 10.46
CA GLY A 203 12.19 -2.15 10.34
C GLY A 203 11.78 -1.09 11.37
N GLY A 204 12.71 -0.21 11.70
CA GLY A 204 12.44 0.96 12.54
C GLY A 204 11.26 1.76 12.00
N ASN A 205 10.34 2.12 12.88
CA ASN A 205 9.09 2.84 12.57
C ASN A 205 8.14 2.16 11.56
N LYS A 206 8.33 0.88 11.20
CA LYS A 206 7.45 0.19 10.24
C LYS A 206 6.28 -0.57 10.85
N TYR A 207 5.24 -0.77 10.04
CA TYR A 207 4.19 -1.76 10.21
C TYR A 207 4.51 -3.00 9.38
N ARG A 208 4.54 -4.17 10.02
CA ARG A 208 4.73 -5.47 9.37
C ARG A 208 3.46 -6.30 9.52
N MET A 209 2.77 -6.60 8.42
CA MET A 209 1.66 -7.55 8.44
C MET A 209 2.20 -8.95 8.71
N ILE A 210 1.61 -9.63 9.69
CA ILE A 210 2.03 -10.99 10.10
C ILE A 210 0.93 -12.03 9.92
N GLN A 211 -0.32 -11.59 9.78
CA GLN A 211 -1.47 -12.45 9.61
C GLN A 211 -2.62 -11.64 8.99
N PHE A 212 -3.45 -12.29 8.19
CA PHE A 212 -4.70 -11.75 7.70
C PHE A 212 -5.76 -12.86 7.68
N LYS A 213 -7.03 -12.47 7.56
CA LYS A 213 -8.17 -13.35 7.40
C LYS A 213 -9.05 -12.87 6.26
N ASP A 214 -9.34 -13.74 5.30
CA ASP A 214 -10.34 -13.53 4.24
C ASP A 214 -11.15 -14.83 4.02
N ASP A 215 -11.85 -14.94 2.89
CA ASP A 215 -12.68 -16.11 2.55
C ASP A 215 -11.88 -17.37 2.17
N GLU A 216 -10.61 -17.24 1.79
CA GLU A 216 -9.72 -18.37 1.47
C GLU A 216 -8.75 -18.68 2.63
N ASN A 217 -8.16 -17.64 3.23
CA ASN A 217 -7.35 -17.71 4.44
C ASN A 217 -8.23 -17.50 5.68
N THR A 218 -8.89 -18.58 6.09
CA THR A 218 -9.90 -18.55 7.16
C THR A 218 -9.33 -18.52 8.58
N GLN A 219 -8.03 -18.83 8.73
CA GLN A 219 -7.37 -18.97 10.03
C GLN A 219 -6.88 -17.62 10.54
N TYR A 220 -7.23 -17.30 11.79
CA TYR A 220 -6.79 -16.07 12.43
C TYR A 220 -6.66 -16.25 13.93
N TYR A 221 -5.43 -16.21 14.43
CA TYR A 221 -5.12 -16.47 15.82
C TYR A 221 -4.72 -15.21 16.56
N ARG A 222 -5.18 -15.09 17.81
CA ARG A 222 -4.79 -14.00 18.70
C ARG A 222 -3.35 -14.22 19.18
N VAL A 223 -2.54 -13.17 19.17
CA VAL A 223 -1.22 -13.20 19.84
C VAL A 223 -1.40 -13.07 21.34
N VAL A 224 -0.74 -13.93 22.11
CA VAL A 224 -0.85 -13.96 23.58
C VAL A 224 0.44 -13.59 24.30
N LYS A 225 1.60 -13.80 23.66
CA LYS A 225 2.91 -13.43 24.20
C LYS A 225 3.82 -12.99 23.06
N ALA A 226 4.68 -12.02 23.33
CA ALA A 226 5.69 -11.57 22.39
C ALA A 226 6.95 -11.09 23.13
N LYS A 227 8.08 -11.14 22.42
CA LYS A 227 9.35 -10.54 22.82
C LYS A 227 10.00 -9.88 21.60
N SER A 228 10.83 -8.87 21.85
CA SER A 228 11.55 -8.14 20.80
C SER A 228 13.02 -8.01 21.14
N GLU A 229 13.89 -8.16 20.15
CA GLU A 229 15.33 -7.99 20.26
C GLU A 229 15.82 -7.03 19.18
N LYS A 230 16.71 -6.08 19.52
CA LYS A 230 17.35 -5.18 18.53
C LYS A 230 18.33 -5.97 17.66
N LYS A 231 18.48 -5.55 16.41
CA LYS A 231 19.37 -6.18 15.41
C LYS A 231 20.29 -5.18 14.75
#